data_AF-A0AAP0GKG4-F1
#
_entry.id   AF-A0AAP0GKG4-F1
#
_cell.length_a   1.000
_cell.length_b   1.000
_cell.length_c   1.000
_cell.angle_alpha   90.00
_cell.angle_beta   90.00
_cell.angle_gamma   90.00
#
_symmetry.space_group_name_H-M   'P 1'
#
loop_
_entity.id
_entity.type
_entity.pdbx_description
1 polymer ?
#
loop_
_entity_poly.entity_id
_entity_poly.type
_entity_poly.pdbx_seq_one_letter_code
_entity_poly.pdbx_strand_id
1 'polypeptide(L)'
;MERSATGSVNDLPPAGSLYPLLLTLTSHCSPDSMASHSSLLIIIILLVNLTQVIVGENIVLEEGYTVTTIIDGDKLSVNPYAVSSLYDSSSDLIILDSVKSTFYTVSFSDSQVSEIKKLSGNVNGDAGYKDGDLGSAEFNKPKNFALDKKNNIYIADKSNRVIRKISKSGVTTIAGGNIRKIGKADGPAQNASFSDDFELAFSSQRCALLISDHGNRLIRQLDLKAEDCADTSSGSVLGSTVAWGIGVVVTCLIGFIIGFAIRPYVLPYTGSLRPTSGQHDMEAFPNPSGEASSDFLLRHEKRNC
;
A
#
# COMPACT_ATOMS: atom_id res chain seq x y z
N MET A 1 45.55 -8.25 30.81
CA MET A 1 45.14 -9.49 30.13
C MET A 1 44.34 -9.09 28.90
N GLU A 2 45.06 -8.71 27.85
CA GLU A 2 44.50 -8.37 26.55
C GLU A 2 44.06 -9.63 25.83
N ARG A 3 42.90 -9.58 25.17
CA ARG A 3 42.60 -10.48 24.04
C ARG A 3 42.35 -9.63 22.81
N SER A 4 43.36 -9.66 21.96
CA SER A 4 43.36 -9.26 20.55
C SER A 4 42.43 -10.18 19.76
N ALA A 5 41.61 -9.60 18.88
CA ALA A 5 40.92 -10.32 17.82
C ALA A 5 41.06 -9.49 16.52
N THR A 6 42.07 -9.83 15.74
CA THR A 6 42.29 -9.39 14.37
C THR A 6 41.41 -10.22 13.42
N GLY A 7 40.49 -9.60 12.70
CA GLY A 7 39.72 -10.22 11.61
C GLY A 7 40.22 -9.74 10.25
N SER A 8 40.98 -10.61 9.56
CA SER A 8 41.36 -10.55 8.14
C SER A 8 40.10 -10.69 7.27
N VAL A 9 39.80 -9.77 6.35
CA VAL A 9 40.17 -9.77 4.91
C VAL A 9 39.95 -11.13 4.20
N ASN A 10 38.96 -11.10 3.30
CA ASN A 10 38.71 -11.90 2.09
C ASN A 10 38.62 -13.43 2.20
N ASP A 11 37.45 -14.00 1.86
CA ASP A 11 37.33 -15.33 1.26
C ASP A 11 36.06 -15.46 0.40
N LEU A 12 36.23 -15.41 -0.93
CA LEU A 12 35.34 -16.05 -1.90
C LEU A 12 35.81 -17.51 -2.09
N PRO A 13 34.90 -18.49 -2.28
CA PRO A 13 35.29 -19.89 -2.43
C PRO A 13 35.96 -20.18 -3.80
N PRO A 14 36.88 -21.15 -3.87
CA PRO A 14 37.58 -21.50 -5.10
C PRO A 14 36.73 -22.39 -6.00
N ALA A 15 36.67 -22.06 -7.29
CA ALA A 15 36.21 -22.95 -8.34
C ALA A 15 37.29 -24.01 -8.62
N GLY A 16 36.95 -25.28 -8.47
CA GLY A 16 37.85 -26.37 -8.82
C GLY A 16 37.15 -27.72 -8.84
N SER A 17 36.77 -28.18 -10.03
CA SER A 17 36.78 -29.60 -10.43
C SER A 17 36.09 -29.72 -11.78
N LEU A 18 36.85 -29.86 -12.87
CA LEU A 18 36.47 -30.71 -14.00
C LEU A 18 37.75 -31.22 -14.69
N TYR A 19 37.87 -32.54 -14.71
CA TYR A 19 38.94 -33.38 -15.25
C TYR A 19 39.21 -33.13 -16.74
N PRO A 20 40.46 -33.26 -17.24
CA PRO A 20 40.68 -33.50 -18.66
C PRO A 20 40.64 -35.02 -18.93
N LEU A 21 39.68 -35.44 -19.76
CA LEU A 21 39.67 -36.76 -20.36
C LEU A 21 40.79 -36.81 -21.41
N LEU A 22 41.78 -37.67 -21.17
CA LEU A 22 42.92 -37.91 -22.06
C LEU A 22 42.44 -38.66 -23.31
N LEU A 23 42.39 -37.99 -24.46
CA LEU A 23 42.16 -38.62 -25.77
C LEU A 23 43.52 -38.83 -26.45
N THR A 24 44.03 -40.05 -26.34
CA THR A 24 45.17 -40.56 -27.12
C THR A 24 44.74 -40.80 -28.57
N LEU A 25 45.24 -39.98 -29.50
CA LEU A 25 45.18 -40.26 -30.93
C LEU A 25 46.58 -40.65 -31.40
N THR A 26 46.76 -41.95 -31.67
CA THR A 26 47.92 -42.47 -32.38
C THR A 26 47.83 -42.06 -33.85
N SER A 27 48.81 -41.30 -34.33
CA SER A 27 48.97 -41.00 -35.76
C SER A 27 49.85 -42.07 -36.41
N HIS A 28 49.34 -42.67 -37.48
CA HIS A 28 50.10 -43.47 -38.44
C HIS A 28 49.86 -42.89 -39.85
N CYS A 29 50.94 -42.90 -40.64
CA CYS A 29 51.07 -42.58 -42.07
C CYS A 29 51.13 -41.09 -42.48
N SER A 30 52.33 -40.70 -42.95
CA SER A 30 52.50 -39.83 -44.13
C SER A 30 52.11 -40.64 -45.38
N PRO A 31 51.58 -40.02 -46.47
CA PRO A 31 52.39 -39.16 -47.32
C PRO A 31 51.65 -37.91 -47.87
N ASP A 32 52.47 -36.96 -48.33
CA ASP A 32 52.19 -35.96 -49.37
C ASP A 32 51.04 -34.95 -49.19
N SER A 33 51.45 -33.73 -48.83
CA SER A 33 51.07 -32.48 -49.50
C SER A 33 49.57 -32.26 -49.75
N MET A 34 48.75 -32.03 -48.72
CA MET A 34 47.59 -31.10 -48.74
C MET A 34 47.15 -30.61 -47.33
N ALA A 35 47.94 -30.83 -46.28
CA ALA A 35 47.52 -30.59 -44.89
C ALA A 35 47.83 -29.18 -44.32
N SER A 36 48.04 -28.17 -45.16
CA SER A 36 48.39 -26.83 -44.68
C SER A 36 47.17 -25.98 -44.32
N HIS A 37 46.12 -25.99 -45.14
CA HIS A 37 45.00 -25.06 -44.96
C HIS A 37 43.91 -25.56 -44.00
N SER A 38 43.64 -26.88 -43.95
CA SER A 38 42.61 -27.44 -43.05
C SER A 38 43.02 -27.40 -41.57
N SER A 39 44.31 -27.61 -41.29
CA SER A 39 44.89 -27.56 -39.94
C SER A 39 44.93 -26.13 -39.41
N LEU A 40 45.25 -25.17 -40.29
CA LEU A 40 45.22 -23.74 -39.98
C LEU A 40 43.79 -23.26 -39.70
N LEU A 41 42.80 -23.73 -40.46
CA LEU A 41 41.39 -23.40 -40.24
C LEU A 41 40.88 -23.94 -38.90
N ILE A 42 41.27 -25.15 -38.50
CA ILE A 42 40.91 -25.73 -37.19
C ILE A 42 41.60 -24.97 -36.05
N ILE A 43 42.87 -24.58 -36.21
CA ILE A 43 43.59 -23.76 -35.23
C ILE A 43 42.98 -22.35 -35.15
N ILE A 44 42.57 -21.76 -36.28
CA ILE A 44 41.86 -20.47 -36.33
C ILE A 44 40.48 -20.61 -35.67
N ILE A 45 39.72 -21.68 -35.94
CA ILE A 45 38.42 -21.93 -35.30
C ILE A 45 38.61 -22.18 -33.79
N LEU A 46 39.66 -22.89 -33.36
CA LEU A 46 39.99 -23.06 -31.95
C LEU A 46 40.42 -21.73 -31.31
N LEU A 47 41.22 -20.90 -31.98
CA LEU A 47 41.63 -19.57 -31.51
C LEU A 47 40.44 -18.60 -31.46
N VAL A 48 39.53 -18.65 -32.43
CA VAL A 48 38.28 -17.87 -32.47
C VAL A 48 37.26 -18.35 -31.42
N ASN A 49 37.29 -19.64 -31.05
CA ASN A 49 36.50 -20.15 -29.93
C ASN A 49 37.18 -19.97 -28.56
N LEU A 50 38.51 -19.83 -28.50
CA LEU A 50 39.26 -19.48 -27.28
C LEU A 50 39.12 -17.98 -26.93
N THR A 51 38.68 -17.15 -27.88
CA THR A 51 38.30 -15.76 -27.62
C THR A 51 36.92 -15.58 -27.00
N GLN A 52 36.22 -16.67 -26.63
CA GLN A 52 35.19 -16.59 -25.59
C GLN A 52 35.89 -16.42 -24.22
N VAL A 53 36.64 -15.32 -24.10
CA VAL A 53 37.13 -14.82 -22.82
C VAL A 53 35.89 -14.57 -22.01
N ILE A 54 35.85 -15.25 -20.86
CA ILE A 54 34.86 -15.16 -19.81
C ILE A 54 34.44 -13.69 -19.66
N VAL A 55 33.30 -13.33 -20.25
CA VAL A 55 32.63 -12.08 -19.91
C VAL A 55 32.07 -12.32 -18.53
N GLY A 56 32.87 -12.04 -17.50
CA GLY A 56 32.29 -11.71 -16.21
C GLY A 56 31.32 -10.59 -16.50
N GLU A 57 30.04 -10.75 -16.13
CA GLU A 57 29.03 -9.72 -16.36
C GLU A 57 29.61 -8.37 -15.90
N ASN A 58 29.93 -7.50 -16.87
CA ASN A 58 30.47 -6.20 -16.55
C ASN A 58 29.34 -5.43 -15.89
N ILE A 59 29.49 -5.16 -14.59
CA ILE A 59 28.55 -4.32 -13.86
C ILE A 59 28.57 -2.94 -14.53
N VAL A 60 27.45 -2.57 -15.18
CA VAL A 60 27.27 -1.23 -15.74
C VAL A 60 26.81 -0.33 -14.61
N LEU A 61 27.72 0.49 -14.10
CA LEU A 61 27.42 1.47 -13.06
C LEU A 61 26.81 2.73 -13.69
N GLU A 62 25.70 3.20 -13.12
CA GLU A 62 25.11 4.50 -13.47
C GLU A 62 25.84 5.62 -12.71
N GLU A 63 26.30 6.64 -13.43
CA GLU A 63 26.96 7.82 -12.85
C GLU A 63 25.95 8.85 -12.32
N GLY A 64 26.37 9.76 -11.44
CA GLY A 64 25.54 10.86 -10.93
C GLY A 64 24.99 10.68 -9.52
N TYR A 65 25.23 9.53 -8.89
CA TYR A 65 24.90 9.30 -7.48
C TYR A 65 26.06 9.69 -6.56
N THR A 66 25.77 10.46 -5.51
CA THR A 66 26.75 10.83 -4.46
C THR A 66 26.24 10.40 -3.09
N VAL A 67 27.11 9.80 -2.29
CA VAL A 67 26.84 9.47 -0.89
C VAL A 67 27.59 10.46 -0.01
N THR A 68 26.88 11.16 0.86
CA THR A 68 27.45 12.08 1.85
C THR A 68 26.95 11.75 3.24
N THR A 69 27.80 11.92 4.25
CA THR A 69 27.42 11.72 5.65
C THR A 69 26.81 13.02 6.19
N ILE A 70 25.51 12.99 6.49
CA ILE A 70 24.77 14.14 7.06
C ILE A 70 24.68 14.11 8.60
N ILE A 71 24.84 12.92 9.20
CA ILE A 71 24.78 12.69 10.64
C ILE A 71 25.88 11.70 11.01
N ASP A 72 26.67 12.04 12.02
CA ASP A 72 27.69 11.18 12.61
C ASP A 72 27.20 10.69 13.99
N GLY A 73 26.76 9.43 14.04
CA GLY A 73 26.17 8.83 15.23
C GLY A 73 27.11 8.77 16.44
N ASP A 74 28.42 8.61 16.20
CA ASP A 74 29.42 8.54 17.27
C ASP A 74 29.55 9.90 17.97
N LYS A 75 29.54 11.00 17.20
CA LYS A 75 29.55 12.37 17.76
C LYS A 75 28.30 12.67 18.60
N LEU A 76 27.19 12.03 18.28
CA LEU A 76 25.89 12.28 18.90
C LEU A 76 25.52 11.22 19.94
N SER A 77 26.36 10.19 20.13
CA SER A 77 26.07 9.02 20.95
C SER A 77 24.72 8.37 20.61
N VAL A 78 24.34 8.36 19.33
CA VAL A 78 23.15 7.72 18.77
C VAL A 78 23.61 6.63 17.81
N ASN A 79 23.09 5.41 17.95
CA ASN A 79 23.35 4.32 17.02
C ASN A 79 22.18 4.19 16.01
N PRO A 80 22.24 4.86 14.84
CA PRO A 80 21.14 4.85 13.90
C PRO A 80 20.95 3.44 13.30
N TYR A 81 19.78 2.84 13.54
CA TYR A 81 19.39 1.55 12.98
C TYR A 81 18.44 1.70 11.79
N ALA A 82 17.45 2.58 11.91
CA ALA A 82 16.50 2.88 10.85
C ALA A 82 16.21 4.38 10.82
N VAL A 83 15.89 4.91 9.65
CA VAL A 83 15.59 6.32 9.42
C VAL A 83 14.39 6.48 8.51
N SER A 84 13.59 7.52 8.73
CA SER A 84 12.49 7.91 7.84
C SER A 84 12.26 9.42 7.91
N SER A 85 11.85 10.03 6.81
CA SER A 85 11.45 11.44 6.76
C SER A 85 10.00 11.60 7.22
N LEU A 86 9.70 12.72 7.89
CA LEU A 86 8.32 13.08 8.19
C LEU A 86 7.54 13.41 6.89
N TYR A 87 6.24 13.14 6.88
CA TYR A 87 5.38 13.39 5.72
C TYR A 87 5.13 14.90 5.50
N ASP A 88 5.18 15.70 6.57
CA ASP A 88 4.81 17.13 6.58
C ASP A 88 6.03 18.08 6.66
N SER A 89 7.22 17.57 6.98
CA SER A 89 8.46 18.36 6.95
C SER A 89 9.51 17.69 6.08
N SER A 90 9.91 18.39 5.01
CA SER A 90 10.86 17.89 4.02
C SER A 90 12.28 17.73 4.57
N SER A 91 12.58 18.36 5.72
CA SER A 91 13.92 18.36 6.32
C SER A 91 14.05 17.46 7.55
N ASP A 92 12.98 17.17 8.29
CA ASP A 92 13.15 16.46 9.55
C ASP A 92 13.14 14.94 9.37
N LEU A 93 13.95 14.27 10.18
CA LEU A 93 14.09 12.82 10.19
C LEU A 93 13.69 12.24 11.54
N ILE A 94 13.09 11.05 11.51
CA ILE A 94 13.01 10.16 12.67
C ILE A 94 14.12 9.13 12.55
N ILE A 95 14.87 8.97 13.63
CA ILE A 95 15.92 7.95 13.77
C ILE A 95 15.52 6.98 14.87
N LEU A 96 15.68 5.69 14.59
CA LEU A 96 15.55 4.62 15.57
C LEU A 96 16.93 4.16 16.01
N ASP A 97 17.22 4.27 17.31
CA ASP A 97 18.31 3.56 17.96
C ASP A 97 17.78 2.26 18.55
N SER A 98 18.02 1.16 17.83
CA SER A 98 17.55 -0.18 18.23
C SER A 98 18.23 -0.66 19.51
N VAL A 99 19.49 -0.29 19.74
CA VAL A 99 20.28 -0.74 20.89
C VAL A 99 19.75 -0.10 22.17
N LYS A 100 19.51 1.21 22.13
CA LYS A 100 18.92 1.99 23.24
C LYS A 100 17.39 1.93 23.26
N SER A 101 16.76 1.20 22.34
CA SER A 101 15.30 1.12 22.19
C SER A 101 14.61 2.50 22.22
N THR A 102 15.22 3.47 21.53
CA THR A 102 14.86 4.90 21.62
C THR A 102 14.66 5.50 20.22
N PHE A 103 13.66 6.36 20.10
CA PHE A 103 13.39 7.15 18.89
C PHE A 103 13.84 8.59 19.08
N TYR A 104 14.42 9.17 18.05
CA TYR A 104 14.86 10.56 18.00
C TYR A 104 14.24 11.28 16.80
N THR A 105 13.95 12.57 16.96
CA THR A 105 13.69 13.49 15.85
C THR A 105 14.91 14.36 15.62
N VAL A 106 15.30 14.51 14.36
CA VAL A 106 16.42 15.36 13.94
C VAL A 106 15.88 16.42 13.01
N SER A 107 16.16 17.67 13.35
CA SER A 107 15.85 18.82 12.51
C SER A 107 17.10 19.38 11.86
N PHE A 108 16.93 19.99 10.70
CA PHE A 108 18.02 20.54 9.90
C PHE A 108 17.79 22.02 9.61
N SER A 109 18.87 22.79 9.58
CA SER A 109 18.93 24.18 9.10
C SER A 109 20.12 24.31 8.16
N ASP A 110 19.93 24.88 6.98
CA ASP A 110 20.98 25.09 5.98
C ASP A 110 21.84 23.83 5.70
N SER A 111 21.18 22.67 5.62
CA SER A 111 21.80 21.34 5.39
C SER A 111 22.69 20.82 6.52
N GLN A 112 22.67 21.45 7.70
CA GLN A 112 23.32 20.96 8.91
C GLN A 112 22.28 20.57 9.96
N VAL A 113 22.64 19.61 10.81
CA VAL A 113 21.81 19.23 11.96
C VAL A 113 21.67 20.44 12.88
N SER A 114 20.44 20.92 13.07
CA SER A 114 20.14 22.00 14.00
C SER A 114 19.89 21.48 15.41
N GLU A 115 19.16 20.37 15.52
CA GLU A 115 18.74 19.84 16.80
C GLU A 115 18.44 18.34 16.72
N ILE A 116 18.76 17.61 17.79
CA ILE A 116 18.33 16.22 18.00
C ILE A 116 17.57 16.15 19.31
N LYS A 117 16.32 15.70 19.22
CA LYS A 117 15.44 15.51 20.38
C LYS A 117 15.07 14.05 20.50
N LYS A 118 15.09 13.55 21.73
CA LYS A 118 14.48 12.26 22.03
C LYS A 118 12.98 12.38 21.88
N LEU A 119 12.39 11.51 21.05
CA LEU A 119 10.96 11.42 20.82
C LEU A 119 10.30 10.46 21.81
N SER A 120 10.79 9.23 21.93
CA SER A 120 10.20 8.22 22.81
C SER A 120 11.18 7.11 23.20
N GLY A 121 10.92 6.42 24.31
CA GLY A 121 11.75 5.36 24.89
C GLY A 121 12.17 5.66 26.33
N ASN A 122 12.58 4.66 27.09
CA ASN A 122 12.98 4.81 28.50
C ASN A 122 14.15 5.80 28.62
N VAL A 123 14.12 6.70 29.64
CA VAL A 123 15.17 7.70 29.93
C VAL A 123 16.59 7.12 29.89
N ASN A 124 16.78 5.90 30.37
CA ASN A 124 18.08 5.23 30.44
C ASN A 124 18.47 4.48 29.16
N GLY A 125 17.56 4.34 28.19
CA GLY A 125 17.75 3.50 27.00
C GLY A 125 17.65 2.00 27.30
N ASP A 126 17.07 1.63 28.45
CA ASP A 126 16.87 0.25 28.85
C ASP A 126 15.73 -0.40 28.04
N ALA A 127 15.90 -1.68 27.72
CA ALA A 127 14.88 -2.47 27.07
C ALA A 127 13.74 -2.83 28.06
N GLY A 128 12.50 -2.72 27.60
CA GLY A 128 11.32 -3.00 28.42
C GLY A 128 10.04 -3.14 27.59
N TYR A 129 8.91 -3.25 28.28
CA TYR A 129 7.58 -3.30 27.63
C TYR A 129 6.58 -2.55 28.47
N LYS A 130 6.27 -1.33 28.04
CA LYS A 130 5.32 -0.46 28.71
C LYS A 130 4.71 0.52 27.72
N ASP A 131 3.38 0.55 27.66
CA ASP A 131 2.61 1.61 27.00
C ASP A 131 2.51 2.84 27.92
N GLY A 132 2.19 4.01 27.35
CA GLY A 132 2.05 5.26 28.11
C GLY A 132 2.57 6.48 27.37
N ASP A 133 2.82 7.56 28.10
CA ASP A 133 3.36 8.80 27.53
C ASP A 133 4.73 8.58 26.90
N LEU A 134 5.08 9.43 25.92
CA LEU A 134 6.27 9.28 25.09
C LEU A 134 7.57 9.05 25.89
N GLY A 135 7.75 9.74 27.02
CA GLY A 135 8.93 9.64 27.88
C GLY A 135 8.93 8.46 28.87
N SER A 136 7.79 7.77 29.02
CA SER A 136 7.62 6.65 29.97
C SER A 136 7.43 5.30 29.28
N ALA A 137 7.16 5.31 27.98
CA ALA A 137 6.99 4.12 27.17
C ALA A 137 8.32 3.37 27.00
N GLU A 138 8.24 2.05 27.00
CA GLU A 138 9.39 1.17 26.87
C GLU A 138 9.21 0.21 25.69
N PHE A 139 10.30 0.02 24.96
CA PHE A 139 10.43 -0.87 23.81
C PHE A 139 11.58 -1.84 24.04
N ASN A 140 11.66 -2.91 23.26
CA ASN A 140 12.71 -3.91 23.38
C ASN A 140 13.27 -4.32 22.01
N LYS A 141 14.40 -3.70 21.67
CA LYS A 141 15.11 -3.86 20.39
C LYS A 141 14.19 -3.72 19.18
N PRO A 142 13.46 -2.59 19.06
CA PRO A 142 12.73 -2.29 17.84
C PRO A 142 13.69 -2.24 16.65
N LYS A 143 13.32 -2.79 15.50
CA LYS A 143 14.20 -2.82 14.32
C LYS A 143 13.64 -2.11 13.10
N ASN A 144 12.34 -1.95 13.03
CA ASN A 144 11.71 -1.31 11.89
C ASN A 144 10.55 -0.45 12.38
N PHE A 145 10.27 0.61 11.63
CA PHE A 145 9.08 1.41 11.83
C PHE A 145 8.56 1.95 10.49
N ALA A 146 7.27 2.26 10.46
CA ALA A 146 6.60 2.89 9.33
C ALA A 146 5.82 4.12 9.81
N LEU A 147 5.63 5.09 8.92
CA LEU A 147 4.88 6.33 9.20
C LEU A 147 3.57 6.33 8.41
N ASP A 148 2.49 6.78 9.03
CA ASP A 148 1.31 7.23 8.28
C ASP A 148 1.43 8.69 7.85
N LYS A 149 0.45 9.17 7.08
CA LYS A 149 0.37 10.55 6.59
C LYS A 149 0.17 11.59 7.70
N LYS A 150 -0.19 11.17 8.91
CA LYS A 150 -0.32 12.03 10.10
C LYS A 150 0.93 12.01 10.98
N ASN A 151 1.99 11.35 10.51
CA ASN A 151 3.23 11.12 11.24
C ASN A 151 3.06 10.30 12.53
N ASN A 152 2.04 9.42 12.63
CA ASN A 152 2.06 8.38 13.64
C ASN A 152 3.11 7.32 13.25
N ILE A 153 3.79 6.75 14.26
CA ILE A 153 4.89 5.81 14.06
C ILE A 153 4.44 4.42 14.46
N TYR A 154 4.41 3.49 13.52
CA TYR A 154 4.13 2.09 13.75
C TYR A 154 5.43 1.31 13.88
N ILE A 155 5.59 0.54 14.94
CA ILE A 155 6.89 -0.01 15.35
C ILE A 155 6.82 -1.53 15.41
N ALA A 156 7.80 -2.17 14.79
CA ALA A 156 8.12 -3.57 15.02
C ALA A 156 8.94 -3.71 16.30
N ASP A 157 8.26 -3.87 17.44
CA ASP A 157 8.89 -4.05 18.76
C ASP A 157 9.29 -5.52 18.94
N LYS A 158 10.34 -5.88 18.20
CA LYS A 158 10.72 -7.25 17.80
C LYS A 158 10.88 -8.21 18.98
N SER A 159 11.61 -7.83 20.02
CA SER A 159 11.83 -8.75 21.16
C SER A 159 10.60 -8.87 22.07
N ASN A 160 9.69 -7.88 22.02
CA ASN A 160 8.39 -7.95 22.66
C ASN A 160 7.35 -8.69 21.80
N ARG A 161 7.62 -8.88 20.50
CA ARG A 161 6.78 -9.60 19.52
C ARG A 161 5.40 -8.97 19.34
N VAL A 162 5.40 -7.64 19.31
CA VAL A 162 4.19 -6.82 19.22
C VAL A 162 4.39 -5.69 18.23
N ILE A 163 3.28 -5.19 17.70
CA ILE A 163 3.27 -3.97 16.90
C ILE A 163 2.77 -2.84 17.80
N ARG A 164 3.58 -1.78 17.92
CA ARG A 164 3.30 -0.62 18.75
C ARG A 164 3.00 0.59 17.85
N LYS A 165 2.31 1.58 18.39
CA LYS A 165 2.03 2.86 17.73
C LYS A 165 2.42 4.01 18.64
N ILE A 166 3.29 4.90 18.17
CA ILE A 166 3.49 6.24 18.73
C ILE A 166 2.53 7.20 18.03
N SER A 167 1.80 7.98 18.81
CA SER A 167 0.91 9.04 18.35
C SER A 167 1.01 10.25 19.28
N LYS A 168 0.25 11.32 18.99
CA LYS A 168 0.16 12.48 19.88
C LYS A 168 -0.37 12.15 21.27
N SER A 169 -1.13 11.06 21.43
CA SER A 169 -1.63 10.61 22.73
C SER A 169 -0.68 9.66 23.46
N GLY A 170 0.54 9.44 22.95
CA GLY A 170 1.52 8.53 23.52
C GLY A 170 1.63 7.21 22.75
N VAL A 171 2.12 6.19 23.44
CA VAL A 171 2.49 4.88 22.90
C VAL A 171 1.47 3.83 23.31
N THR A 172 1.01 3.05 22.33
CA THR A 172 0.03 1.97 22.54
C THR A 172 0.43 0.69 21.80
N THR A 173 0.02 -0.46 22.33
CA THR A 173 0.12 -1.74 21.63
C THR A 173 -1.11 -1.97 20.75
N ILE A 174 -0.89 -2.13 19.45
CA ILE A 174 -1.98 -2.30 18.48
C ILE A 174 -2.16 -3.74 18.01
N ALA A 175 -1.12 -4.57 18.09
CA ALA A 175 -1.21 -6.01 17.80
C ALA A 175 -0.23 -6.85 18.63
N GLY A 176 -0.61 -8.10 18.94
CA GLY A 176 0.22 -9.09 19.64
C GLY A 176 0.19 -9.02 21.18
N GLY A 177 -0.49 -8.03 21.76
CA GLY A 177 -0.40 -7.67 23.17
C GLY A 177 -0.82 -8.76 24.18
N ASN A 178 -1.79 -9.63 23.84
CA ASN A 178 -2.25 -10.67 24.75
C ASN A 178 -1.37 -11.93 24.73
N ILE A 179 -0.72 -12.20 23.60
CA ILE A 179 0.05 -13.44 23.42
C ILE A 179 1.51 -13.24 23.78
N ARG A 180 2.17 -12.19 23.25
CA ARG A 180 3.59 -11.84 23.48
C ARG A 180 4.58 -13.02 23.39
N LYS A 181 4.25 -14.03 22.59
CA LYS A 181 5.04 -15.25 22.37
C LYS A 181 5.25 -15.46 20.88
N ILE A 182 6.31 -16.18 20.52
CA ILE A 182 6.61 -16.53 19.14
C ILE A 182 5.44 -17.35 18.59
N GLY A 183 4.94 -16.95 17.42
CA GLY A 183 3.85 -17.64 16.77
C GLY A 183 3.47 -16.98 15.45
N LYS A 184 2.48 -17.56 14.78
CA LYS A 184 1.96 -17.10 13.48
C LYS A 184 0.43 -17.05 13.45
N ALA A 185 -0.19 -17.00 14.62
CA ALA A 185 -1.65 -16.98 14.71
C ALA A 185 -2.19 -15.66 14.17
N ASP A 186 -3.16 -15.76 13.26
CA ASP A 186 -4.00 -14.65 12.81
C ASP A 186 -5.22 -14.49 13.75
N GLY A 187 -6.08 -13.51 13.44
CA GLY A 187 -7.29 -13.21 14.19
C GLY A 187 -7.34 -11.76 14.63
N PRO A 188 -8.16 -11.42 15.66
CA PRO A 188 -8.18 -10.08 16.23
C PRO A 188 -6.76 -9.63 16.61
N ALA A 189 -6.41 -8.39 16.31
CA ALA A 189 -5.02 -7.91 16.40
C ALA A 189 -4.38 -8.15 17.78
N GLN A 190 -5.14 -8.02 18.87
CA GLN A 190 -4.65 -8.25 20.24
C GLN A 190 -4.23 -9.72 20.48
N ASN A 191 -4.82 -10.66 19.72
CA ASN A 191 -4.60 -12.10 19.79
C ASN A 191 -3.78 -12.64 18.60
N ALA A 192 -3.29 -11.77 17.71
CA ALA A 192 -2.30 -12.20 16.72
C ALA A 192 -0.98 -12.57 17.43
N SER A 193 -0.16 -13.42 16.81
CA SER A 193 1.23 -13.66 17.26
C SER A 193 2.18 -13.54 16.09
N PHE A 194 3.38 -13.04 16.38
CA PHE A 194 4.43 -12.76 15.40
C PHE A 194 5.68 -13.55 15.74
N SER A 195 6.58 -13.72 14.77
CA SER A 195 7.94 -14.15 15.09
C SER A 195 8.68 -13.04 15.83
N ASP A 196 9.90 -13.34 16.25
CA ASP A 196 10.85 -12.36 16.72
C ASP A 196 11.69 -11.81 15.56
N ASP A 197 11.24 -11.88 14.29
CA ASP A 197 11.86 -11.29 13.09
C ASP A 197 10.82 -10.86 12.06
N PHE A 198 10.38 -9.60 12.18
CA PHE A 198 9.41 -9.01 11.28
C PHE A 198 9.64 -7.51 11.08
N GLU A 199 9.15 -7.00 9.95
CA GLU A 199 9.23 -5.60 9.53
C GLU A 199 7.86 -5.10 9.08
N LEU A 200 7.70 -3.78 9.00
CA LEU A 200 6.44 -3.11 8.69
C LEU A 200 6.58 -2.20 7.47
N ALA A 201 5.51 -2.13 6.68
CA ALA A 201 5.34 -1.13 5.64
C ALA A 201 3.91 -0.57 5.70
N PHE A 202 3.77 0.75 5.74
CA PHE A 202 2.46 1.39 5.72
C PHE A 202 1.92 1.47 4.28
N SER A 203 0.67 1.06 4.07
CA SER A 203 -0.02 1.17 2.79
C SER A 203 -1.25 2.07 2.94
N SER A 204 -1.11 3.32 2.51
CA SER A 204 -2.20 4.30 2.53
C SER A 204 -3.41 3.86 1.69
N GLN A 205 -3.17 3.23 0.54
CA GLN A 205 -4.22 2.73 -0.35
C GLN A 205 -5.06 1.60 0.27
N ARG A 206 -4.44 0.73 1.09
CA ARG A 206 -5.12 -0.37 1.76
C ARG A 206 -5.63 -0.02 3.16
N CYS A 207 -5.26 1.16 3.68
CA CYS A 207 -5.44 1.52 5.08
C CYS A 207 -4.94 0.41 6.03
N ALA A 208 -3.71 -0.05 5.81
CA ALA A 208 -3.17 -1.19 6.54
C ALA A 208 -1.64 -1.10 6.72
N LEU A 209 -1.13 -1.82 7.71
CA LEU A 209 0.28 -2.20 7.77
C LEU A 209 0.46 -3.55 7.08
N LEU A 210 1.40 -3.61 6.16
CA LEU A 210 1.93 -4.86 5.65
C LEU A 210 3.08 -5.28 6.57
N ILE A 211 3.06 -6.53 7.00
CA ILE A 211 4.08 -7.11 7.86
C ILE A 211 4.82 -8.17 7.06
N SER A 212 6.11 -7.97 6.87
CA SER A 212 7.00 -9.03 6.42
C SER A 212 7.44 -9.79 7.66
N ASP A 213 6.84 -10.96 7.93
CA ASP A 213 7.16 -11.79 9.08
C ASP A 213 8.15 -12.89 8.65
N HIS A 214 9.44 -12.54 8.70
CA HIS A 214 10.54 -13.32 8.13
C HIS A 214 10.67 -14.66 8.86
N GLY A 215 10.62 -14.63 10.20
CA GLY A 215 10.72 -15.84 11.02
C GLY A 215 9.61 -16.85 10.76
N ASN A 216 8.43 -16.38 10.34
CA ASN A 216 7.31 -17.24 9.96
C ASN A 216 7.17 -17.48 8.45
N ARG A 217 7.95 -16.78 7.61
CA ARG A 217 7.87 -16.78 6.14
C ARG A 217 6.49 -16.38 5.62
N LEU A 218 5.92 -15.31 6.18
CA LEU A 218 4.60 -14.80 5.83
C LEU A 218 4.66 -13.32 5.45
N ILE A 219 3.85 -12.91 4.49
CA ILE A 219 3.42 -11.51 4.36
C ILE A 219 2.03 -11.42 4.97
N ARG A 220 1.86 -10.53 5.93
CA ARG A 220 0.62 -10.37 6.70
C ARG A 220 0.10 -8.96 6.55
N GLN A 221 -1.19 -8.78 6.76
CA GLN A 221 -1.84 -7.47 6.75
C GLN A 221 -2.47 -7.23 8.11
N LEU A 222 -2.21 -6.05 8.68
CA LEU A 222 -2.94 -5.52 9.83
C LEU A 222 -3.76 -4.34 9.35
N ASP A 223 -5.08 -4.53 9.27
CA ASP A 223 -6.00 -3.45 8.96
C ASP A 223 -5.94 -2.38 10.04
N LEU A 224 -5.76 -1.13 9.63
CA LEU A 224 -5.73 0.02 10.52
C LEU A 224 -7.13 0.62 10.64
N LYS A 225 -7.30 1.47 11.65
CA LYS A 225 -8.54 2.20 11.82
C LYS A 225 -8.64 3.31 10.77
N ALA A 226 -9.85 3.64 10.33
CA ALA A 226 -10.06 4.64 9.28
C ALA A 226 -9.46 6.01 9.64
N GLU A 227 -9.49 6.39 10.92
CA GLU A 227 -8.88 7.63 11.41
C GLU A 227 -7.36 7.69 11.26
N ASP A 228 -6.67 6.56 11.18
CA ASP A 228 -5.22 6.51 10.97
C ASP A 228 -4.84 6.75 9.50
N CYS A 229 -5.77 6.46 8.60
CA CYS A 229 -5.56 6.57 7.15
C CYS A 229 -6.19 7.82 6.55
N ALA A 230 -7.09 8.48 7.28
CA ALA A 230 -7.79 9.67 6.79
C ALA A 230 -6.80 10.79 6.48
N ASP A 231 -6.81 11.27 5.24
CA ASP A 231 -6.01 12.42 4.83
C ASP A 231 -6.50 13.67 5.57
N THR A 232 -5.56 14.47 6.10
CA THR A 232 -5.83 15.81 6.65
C THR A 232 -6.39 16.78 5.58
N SER A 233 -6.50 16.35 4.33
CA SER A 233 -7.00 17.12 3.18
C SER A 233 -8.36 16.65 2.62
N SER A 234 -9.03 15.65 3.20
CA SER A 234 -10.40 15.31 2.80
C SER A 234 -11.41 15.97 3.73
N GLY A 235 -11.63 17.28 3.52
CA GLY A 235 -12.91 17.87 3.88
C GLY A 235 -14.02 17.07 3.20
N SER A 236 -14.88 16.43 3.99
CA SER A 236 -16.21 15.92 3.65
C SER A 236 -16.51 15.73 2.16
N VAL A 237 -16.17 14.57 1.59
CA VAL A 237 -16.76 14.13 0.31
C VAL A 237 -18.24 13.76 0.47
N LEU A 238 -18.77 13.71 1.71
CA LEU A 238 -20.19 13.52 2.00
C LEU A 238 -21.04 14.80 1.94
N GLY A 239 -20.48 15.97 1.66
CA GLY A 239 -21.25 17.22 1.47
C GLY A 239 -21.65 17.51 0.02
N SER A 240 -20.88 17.01 -0.96
CA SER A 240 -20.98 17.51 -2.34
C SER A 240 -21.85 16.66 -3.27
N THR A 241 -22.17 15.41 -2.96
CA THR A 241 -23.07 14.59 -3.79
C THR A 241 -24.53 14.69 -3.38
N VAL A 242 -24.81 15.03 -2.11
CA VAL A 242 -26.18 15.14 -1.59
C VAL A 242 -26.82 16.49 -1.91
N ALA A 243 -26.02 17.57 -1.98
CA ALA A 243 -26.50 18.91 -2.28
C ALA A 243 -27.07 19.05 -3.71
N TRP A 244 -26.46 18.39 -4.70
CA TRP A 244 -26.97 18.40 -6.07
C TRP A 244 -28.21 17.53 -6.25
N GLY A 245 -28.28 16.38 -5.57
CA GLY A 245 -29.46 15.52 -5.60
C GLY A 245 -30.70 16.21 -5.01
N ILE A 246 -30.54 16.88 -3.87
CA ILE A 246 -31.64 17.64 -3.24
C ILE A 246 -32.01 18.85 -4.10
N GLY A 247 -31.04 19.56 -4.68
CA GLY A 247 -31.29 20.70 -5.57
C GLY A 247 -32.10 20.33 -6.81
N VAL A 248 -31.79 19.20 -7.45
CA VAL A 248 -32.54 18.70 -8.63
C VAL A 248 -33.94 18.25 -8.24
N VAL A 249 -34.11 17.55 -7.12
CA VAL A 249 -35.43 17.11 -6.66
C VAL A 249 -36.32 18.29 -6.25
N VAL A 250 -35.77 19.29 -5.56
CA VAL A 250 -36.51 20.48 -5.14
C VAL A 250 -36.89 21.35 -6.34
N THR A 251 -36.01 21.51 -7.33
CA THR A 251 -36.34 22.26 -8.57
C THR A 251 -37.39 21.56 -9.41
N CYS A 252 -37.37 20.22 -9.52
CA CYS A 252 -38.42 19.46 -10.19
C CYS A 252 -39.78 19.58 -9.48
N LEU A 253 -39.81 19.52 -8.14
CA LEU A 253 -41.06 19.67 -7.37
C LEU A 253 -41.65 21.07 -7.48
N ILE A 254 -40.82 22.12 -7.43
CA ILE A 254 -41.26 23.52 -7.62
C ILE A 254 -41.80 23.72 -9.04
N GLY A 255 -41.12 23.19 -10.07
CA GLY A 255 -41.58 23.26 -11.45
C GLY A 255 -42.93 22.56 -11.67
N PHE A 256 -43.16 21.42 -11.03
CA PHE A 256 -44.42 20.69 -11.11
C PHE A 256 -45.59 21.46 -10.45
N ILE A 257 -45.35 22.07 -9.28
CA ILE A 257 -46.34 22.88 -8.57
C ILE A 257 -46.70 24.13 -9.37
N ILE A 258 -45.70 24.83 -9.91
CA ILE A 258 -45.91 26.02 -10.76
C ILE A 258 -46.66 25.64 -12.05
N GLY A 259 -46.33 24.52 -12.69
CA GLY A 259 -47.00 24.03 -13.89
C GLY A 259 -48.48 23.71 -13.68
N PHE A 260 -48.86 23.21 -12.49
CA PHE A 260 -50.27 23.03 -12.12
C PHE A 260 -50.97 24.34 -11.76
N ALA A 261 -50.27 25.25 -11.07
CA ALA A 261 -50.83 26.54 -10.66
C ALA A 261 -51.05 27.50 -11.84
N ILE A 262 -50.28 27.37 -12.93
CA ILE A 262 -50.35 28.25 -14.11
C ILE A 262 -51.26 27.69 -15.21
N ARG A 263 -51.90 26.51 -15.09
CA ARG A 263 -52.93 26.10 -16.07
C ARG A 263 -54.09 27.10 -16.03
N PRO A 264 -54.23 28.02 -17.01
CA PRO A 264 -55.34 28.94 -16.99
C PRO A 264 -56.56 28.14 -17.41
N TYR A 265 -57.63 28.29 -16.66
CA TYR A 265 -58.98 27.93 -17.04
C TYR A 265 -59.22 28.35 -18.50
N VAL A 266 -59.25 27.38 -19.42
CA VAL A 266 -59.71 27.60 -20.78
C VAL A 266 -61.23 27.82 -20.68
N LEU A 267 -61.65 29.07 -20.53
CA LEU A 267 -63.04 29.45 -20.69
C LEU A 267 -63.36 29.41 -22.20
N PRO A 268 -64.31 28.57 -22.65
CA PRO A 268 -64.76 28.65 -24.03
C PRO A 268 -65.55 29.95 -24.22
N TYR A 269 -65.01 30.83 -25.05
CA TYR A 269 -65.61 32.10 -25.43
C TYR A 269 -66.88 31.85 -26.26
N THR A 270 -68.03 32.34 -25.80
CA THR A 270 -69.30 32.31 -26.54
C THR A 270 -69.28 33.38 -27.64
N GLY A 271 -69.00 32.95 -28.87
CA GLY A 271 -69.14 33.77 -30.07
C GLY A 271 -70.57 33.74 -30.62
N SER A 272 -71.28 34.86 -30.45
CA SER A 272 -72.56 35.16 -31.11
C SER A 272 -72.37 35.29 -32.62
N LEU A 273 -73.06 34.45 -33.40
CA LEU A 273 -73.36 34.67 -34.81
C LEU A 273 -74.80 34.24 -35.11
N ARG A 274 -75.70 35.22 -35.28
CA ARG A 274 -76.84 35.15 -36.22
C ARG A 274 -76.37 35.78 -37.54
N PRO A 275 -76.97 35.50 -38.73
CA PRO A 275 -78.32 34.97 -38.98
C PRO A 275 -78.43 33.91 -40.11
N THR A 276 -79.54 33.14 -40.17
CA THR A 276 -80.62 33.26 -41.19
C THR A 276 -81.63 32.10 -41.11
N SER A 277 -82.91 32.50 -41.16
CA SER A 277 -84.15 31.81 -41.55
C SER A 277 -84.08 30.46 -42.29
N GLY A 278 -84.94 29.50 -41.91
CA GLY A 278 -85.32 28.36 -42.78
C GLY A 278 -85.83 27.08 -42.10
N GLN A 279 -87.04 27.14 -41.53
CA GLN A 279 -88.14 26.15 -41.42
C GLN A 279 -87.95 24.61 -41.63
N HIS A 280 -88.74 23.88 -40.80
CA HIS A 280 -89.35 22.52 -40.93
C HIS A 280 -88.74 21.31 -40.19
N ASP A 281 -89.48 20.85 -39.17
CA ASP A 281 -90.09 19.52 -38.90
C ASP A 281 -89.25 18.25 -39.10
N MET A 282 -89.40 17.12 -38.40
CA MET A 282 -90.07 16.60 -37.20
C MET A 282 -89.54 15.14 -37.07
N GLU A 283 -89.68 14.51 -35.89
CA GLU A 283 -89.63 13.04 -35.65
C GLU A 283 -88.25 12.33 -35.76
N ALA A 284 -87.87 11.30 -34.98
CA ALA A 284 -88.51 10.49 -33.93
C ALA A 284 -87.43 9.81 -33.03
N PHE A 285 -87.81 9.46 -31.81
CA PHE A 285 -87.18 8.46 -30.92
C PHE A 285 -87.33 7.02 -31.51
N PRO A 286 -86.58 5.97 -31.08
CA PRO A 286 -86.30 5.70 -29.67
C PRO A 286 -84.95 5.04 -29.28
N ASN A 287 -84.67 5.20 -27.98
CA ASN A 287 -83.85 4.34 -27.10
C ASN A 287 -84.52 2.93 -26.99
N PRO A 288 -84.07 1.91 -26.20
CA PRO A 288 -83.06 1.92 -25.15
C PRO A 288 -82.22 0.62 -25.00
N SER A 289 -81.43 0.58 -23.92
CA SER A 289 -81.11 -0.59 -23.07
C SER A 289 -80.13 -1.64 -23.62
N GLY A 290 -79.21 -2.20 -22.83
CA GLY A 290 -79.04 -2.16 -21.38
C GLY A 290 -77.67 -2.65 -20.92
N GLU A 291 -77.25 -2.06 -19.82
CA GLU A 291 -76.60 -2.65 -18.64
C GLU A 291 -75.94 -4.05 -18.67
N ALA A 292 -74.72 -4.03 -18.12
CA ALA A 292 -74.28 -4.79 -16.94
C ALA A 292 -73.38 -6.04 -17.08
N SER A 293 -72.46 -6.09 -16.10
CA SER A 293 -71.92 -7.29 -15.41
C SER A 293 -70.99 -8.19 -16.21
N SER A 294 -69.99 -8.87 -15.66
CA SER A 294 -69.46 -9.01 -14.29
C SER A 294 -68.21 -9.91 -14.39
N ASP A 295 -67.44 -9.95 -13.32
CA ASP A 295 -66.34 -10.89 -13.03
C ASP A 295 -66.50 -12.31 -13.62
N PHE A 296 -65.38 -12.86 -14.12
CA PHE A 296 -65.14 -14.29 -14.03
C PHE A 296 -63.66 -14.60 -13.75
N LEU A 297 -63.47 -15.25 -12.61
CA LEU A 297 -62.29 -15.98 -12.15
C LEU A 297 -61.76 -16.92 -13.24
N LEU A 298 -60.44 -17.07 -13.36
CA LEU A 298 -59.83 -18.39 -13.48
C LEU A 298 -58.43 -18.44 -12.85
N ARG A 299 -58.23 -19.58 -12.20
CA ARG A 299 -57.20 -20.03 -11.27
C ARG A 299 -56.22 -20.94 -12.03
N HIS A 300 -55.14 -21.35 -11.34
CA HIS A 300 -54.20 -22.44 -11.68
C HIS A 300 -53.09 -22.10 -12.70
N GLU A 301 -51.82 -22.53 -12.58
CA GLU A 301 -51.11 -23.40 -11.62
C GLU A 301 -49.61 -23.46 -12.01
N LYS A 302 -48.71 -23.22 -11.02
CA LYS A 302 -47.51 -24.03 -10.66
C LYS A 302 -46.49 -24.40 -11.75
N ARG A 303 -45.20 -24.17 -11.44
CA ARG A 303 -44.22 -25.26 -11.18
C ARG A 303 -42.93 -24.70 -10.59
N ASN A 304 -42.58 -25.21 -9.41
CA ASN A 304 -41.23 -25.22 -8.87
C ASN A 304 -40.38 -26.23 -9.67
N CYS A 305 -39.14 -25.84 -9.94
CA CYS A 305 -37.92 -26.59 -9.63
C CYS A 305 -36.88 -25.57 -9.18
#